data_AF-A0A8J7MEB0-F1
#
_entry.id   AF-A0A8J7MEB0-F1
#
_cell.length_a   1.000
_cell.length_b   1.000
_cell.length_c   1.000
_cell.angle_alpha   90.00
_cell.angle_beta   90.00
_cell.angle_gamma   90.00
#
_symmetry.space_group_name_H-M   'P 1'
#
loop_
_entity.id
_entity.type
_entity.pdbx_description
1 polymer ?
#
loop_
_entity_poly.entity_id
_entity_poly.type
_entity_poly.pdbx_seq_one_letter_code
_entity_poly.pdbx_strand_id
1 'polypeptide(L)'
;MSEESPTITQDLHQADIDASFIHNLIDDINKCTELIEVLPKFAAQEYVNDQQNLELHEAAAMLIAGQLRGLQIRYQHEGSQWWDTIMQAPQGAFRITRIQHNF
;
A
#
# COMPACT_ATOMS: atom_id res chain seq x y z
N MET A 1 22.56 18.55 -28.17
CA MET A 1 22.27 17.20 -27.64
C MET A 1 21.68 17.43 -26.26
N SER A 2 20.36 17.49 -26.18
CA SER A 2 19.66 17.66 -24.90
C SER A 2 19.42 16.26 -24.34
N GLU A 3 19.94 16.00 -23.15
CA GLU A 3 19.65 14.77 -22.42
C GLU A 3 18.18 14.84 -21.96
N GLU A 4 17.30 14.09 -22.64
CA GLU A 4 15.98 13.79 -22.08
C GLU A 4 16.20 13.01 -20.79
N SER A 5 16.06 13.70 -19.65
CA SER A 5 15.92 13.03 -18.37
C SER A 5 14.69 12.12 -18.46
N PRO A 6 14.75 10.84 -18.04
CA PRO A 6 13.59 9.96 -18.13
C PRO A 6 12.44 10.56 -17.32
N THR A 7 11.38 11.00 -18.01
CA THR A 7 10.14 11.42 -17.39
C THR A 7 9.57 10.20 -16.68
N ILE A 8 9.50 10.23 -15.34
CA ILE A 8 8.81 9.18 -14.58
C ILE A 8 7.33 9.28 -14.95
N THR A 9 6.85 8.42 -15.84
CA THR A 9 5.49 8.46 -16.43
C THR A 9 4.42 7.83 -15.55
N GLN A 10 4.68 7.63 -14.25
CA GLN A 10 3.72 7.01 -13.34
C GLN A 10 2.97 8.06 -12.56
N ASP A 11 1.64 8.02 -12.65
CA ASP A 11 0.77 8.88 -11.87
C ASP A 11 0.90 8.53 -10.38
N LEU A 12 1.51 9.46 -9.65
CA LEU A 12 1.76 9.36 -8.22
C LEU A 12 0.70 10.16 -7.47
N HIS A 13 -0.16 9.48 -6.72
CA HIS A 13 -1.15 10.13 -5.86
C HIS A 13 -0.79 9.95 -4.40
N GLN A 14 -0.75 11.05 -3.64
CA GLN A 14 -0.48 11.02 -2.20
C GLN A 14 -1.56 11.76 -1.42
N ALA A 15 -2.02 11.17 -0.32
CA ALA A 15 -2.99 11.78 0.58
C ALA A 15 -2.74 11.35 2.04
N ASP A 16 -3.13 12.22 2.98
CA ASP A 16 -3.28 11.85 4.38
C ASP A 16 -4.70 11.28 4.60
N ILE A 17 -4.78 10.15 5.29
CA ILE A 17 -6.01 9.37 5.47
C ILE A 17 -6.14 8.92 6.93
N ASP A 18 -7.36 8.57 7.33
CA ASP A 18 -7.67 7.99 8.63
C ASP A 18 -7.93 6.48 8.55
N ALA A 19 -8.13 5.85 9.72
CA ALA A 19 -8.39 4.42 9.79
C ALA A 19 -9.70 4.01 9.09
N SER A 20 -10.72 4.88 9.05
CA SER A 20 -11.99 4.57 8.39
C SER A 20 -11.82 4.48 6.88
N PHE A 21 -10.98 5.35 6.31
CA PHE A 21 -10.60 5.29 4.90
C PHE A 21 -9.84 3.99 4.59
N ILE A 22 -8.91 3.58 5.47
CA ILE A 22 -8.18 2.31 5.30
C ILE A 22 -9.18 1.15 5.25
N HIS A 23 -10.14 1.08 6.19
CA HIS A 23 -11.15 0.02 6.17
C HIS A 23 -11.93 -0.04 4.86
N ASN A 24 -12.42 1.10 4.36
CA ASN A 24 -13.14 1.15 3.09
C ASN A 24 -12.27 0.74 1.91
N LEU A 25 -11.03 1.23 1.86
CA LEU A 25 -10.07 0.89 0.80
C LEU A 25 -9.80 -0.62 0.74
N ILE A 26 -9.58 -1.25 1.90
CA ILE A 26 -9.30 -2.68 1.99
C ILE A 26 -10.51 -3.50 1.54
N ASP A 27 -11.71 -3.08 1.95
CA ASP A 27 -12.95 -3.70 1.51
C ASP A 27 -13.16 -3.59 -0.01
N ASP A 28 -12.87 -2.43 -0.59
CA ASP A 28 -12.97 -2.20 -2.03
C ASP A 28 -11.96 -3.03 -2.80
N ILE A 29 -10.69 -3.06 -2.36
CA ILE A 29 -9.65 -3.91 -2.96
C ILE A 29 -10.09 -5.37 -2.91
N ASN A 30 -10.55 -5.85 -1.76
CA ASN A 30 -10.96 -7.25 -1.59
C ASN A 30 -12.19 -7.65 -2.41
N LYS A 31 -13.11 -6.71 -2.68
CA LYS A 31 -14.37 -6.99 -3.41
C LYS A 31 -14.29 -6.72 -4.90
N CYS A 32 -13.49 -5.74 -5.32
CA CYS A 32 -13.56 -5.14 -6.65
C CYS A 32 -12.26 -5.31 -7.47
N THR A 33 -11.24 -5.97 -6.92
CA THR A 33 -9.93 -6.09 -7.56
C THR A 33 -9.37 -7.50 -7.43
N GLU A 34 -8.37 -7.82 -8.23
CA GLU A 34 -7.58 -9.04 -8.07
C GLU A 34 -6.34 -8.72 -7.23
N LEU A 35 -6.30 -9.21 -5.99
CA LEU A 35 -5.15 -9.04 -5.09
C LEU A 35 -3.96 -9.86 -5.59
N ILE A 36 -2.81 -9.21 -5.79
CA ILE A 36 -1.57 -9.84 -6.23
C ILE A 36 -0.69 -10.15 -5.02
N GLU A 37 -0.47 -9.17 -4.14
CA GLU A 37 0.51 -9.30 -3.06
C GLU A 37 0.24 -8.32 -1.92
N VAL A 38 0.48 -8.76 -0.68
CA VAL A 38 0.41 -7.97 0.55
C VAL A 38 1.80 -7.99 1.18
N LEU A 39 2.46 -6.83 1.25
CA LEU A 39 3.81 -6.69 1.77
C LEU A 39 3.80 -5.82 3.04
N PRO A 40 3.78 -6.42 4.25
CA PRO A 40 3.93 -5.68 5.48
C PRO A 40 5.34 -5.07 5.61
N LYS A 41 5.42 -3.83 6.08
CA LYS A 41 6.67 -3.11 6.38
C LYS A 41 6.79 -2.93 7.89
N PHE A 42 7.56 -3.81 8.53
CA PHE A 42 7.78 -3.80 9.98
C PHE A 42 8.79 -2.73 10.42
N ALA A 43 8.77 -2.40 11.71
CA ALA A 43 9.84 -1.60 12.32
C ALA A 43 11.14 -2.42 12.43
N ALA A 44 12.28 -1.76 12.63
CA ALA A 44 13.62 -2.34 12.58
C ALA A 44 13.93 -3.46 13.62
N GLN A 45 12.96 -3.93 14.40
CA GLN A 45 13.17 -4.83 15.53
C GLN A 45 12.65 -6.25 15.34
N GLU A 46 11.96 -6.58 14.25
CA GLU A 46 11.46 -7.95 14.05
C GLU A 46 11.81 -8.46 12.66
N TYR A 47 12.62 -9.53 12.63
CA TYR A 47 12.82 -10.35 11.45
C TYR A 47 11.46 -10.98 11.10
N VAL A 48 10.94 -10.66 9.93
CA VAL A 48 9.78 -11.35 9.36
C VAL A 48 10.25 -12.74 8.98
N ASN A 49 9.53 -13.77 9.43
CA ASN A 49 9.61 -15.07 8.80
C ASN A 49 9.11 -14.85 7.36
N ASP A 50 9.99 -14.91 6.35
CA ASP A 50 9.76 -14.62 4.92
C ASP A 50 8.58 -15.41 4.26
N GLN A 51 7.79 -16.13 5.05
CA GLN A 51 6.72 -17.04 4.62
C GLN A 51 5.35 -16.73 5.24
N GLN A 52 5.18 -15.70 6.08
CA GLN A 52 3.84 -15.33 6.50
C GLN A 52 3.15 -14.54 5.38
N ASN A 53 2.42 -15.28 4.55
CA ASN A 53 1.44 -14.72 3.62
C ASN A 53 0.30 -14.13 4.46
N LEU A 54 0.44 -12.85 4.82
CA LEU A 54 -0.48 -12.17 5.71
C LEU A 54 -1.73 -11.78 4.91
N GLU A 55 -2.90 -12.17 5.40
CA GLU A 55 -4.17 -11.80 4.77
C GLU A 55 -4.37 -10.28 4.80
N LEU A 56 -5.01 -9.73 3.75
CA LEU A 56 -5.11 -8.28 3.56
C LEU A 56 -5.77 -7.57 4.76
N HIS A 57 -6.87 -8.12 5.28
CA HIS A 57 -7.57 -7.58 6.45
C HIS A 57 -6.74 -7.66 7.72
N GLU A 58 -5.97 -8.74 7.91
CA GLU A 58 -5.09 -8.91 9.06
C GLU A 58 -3.96 -7.89 9.03
N ALA A 59 -3.32 -7.73 7.86
CA ALA A 59 -2.27 -6.74 7.66
C ALA A 59 -2.76 -5.31 7.93
N ALA A 60 -3.98 -4.97 7.48
CA ALA A 60 -4.58 -3.67 7.75
C ALA A 60 -4.87 -3.46 9.24
N ALA A 61 -5.39 -4.49 9.92
CA ALA A 61 -5.62 -4.44 11.36
C ALA A 61 -4.32 -4.21 12.15
N MET A 62 -3.23 -4.91 11.77
CA MET A 62 -1.92 -4.73 12.37
C MET A 62 -1.35 -3.32 12.13
N LEU A 63 -1.55 -2.75 10.93
CA LEU A 63 -1.15 -1.37 10.63
C LEU A 63 -1.90 -0.36 11.51
N ILE A 64 -3.22 -0.52 11.65
CA ILE A 64 -4.07 0.38 12.46
C ILE A 64 -3.72 0.27 13.95
N ALA A 65 -3.44 -0.94 14.44
CA ALA A 65 -2.97 -1.17 15.80
C ALA A 65 -1.52 -0.69 16.05
N GLY A 66 -0.82 -0.28 14.99
CA GLY A 66 0.55 0.19 15.02
C GLY A 66 1.62 -0.87 15.27
N GLN A 67 1.30 -2.10 14.91
CA GLN A 67 2.23 -3.23 14.87
C GLN A 67 3.07 -3.22 13.58
N LEU A 68 2.55 -2.60 12.51
CA LEU A 68 3.30 -2.34 11.28
C LEU A 68 3.64 -0.85 11.15
N ARG A 69 4.83 -0.55 10.61
CA ARG A 69 5.18 0.82 10.23
C ARG A 69 4.51 1.21 8.91
N GLY A 70 4.25 0.24 8.05
CA GLY A 70 3.53 0.44 6.80
C GLY A 70 3.07 -0.87 6.18
N LEU A 71 2.28 -0.73 5.13
CA LEU A 71 1.70 -1.82 4.35
C LEU A 71 1.78 -1.44 2.88
N GLN A 72 2.25 -2.34 2.03
CA GLN A 72 2.17 -2.18 0.59
C GLN A 72 1.26 -3.26 0.02
N ILE A 73 0.34 -2.87 -0.85
CA ILE A 73 -0.67 -3.73 -1.45
C ILE A 73 -0.53 -3.60 -2.96
N ARG A 74 -0.47 -4.75 -3.64
CA ARG A 74 -0.43 -4.82 -5.10
C ARG A 74 -1.69 -5.52 -5.59
N TYR A 75 -2.39 -4.92 -6.55
CA TYR A 75 -3.63 -5.48 -7.09
C TYR A 75 -3.84 -5.06 -8.55
N GLN A 76 -4.66 -5.81 -9.29
CA GLN A 76 -5.15 -5.44 -10.62
C GLN A 76 -6.54 -4.83 -10.53
N HIS A 77 -6.74 -3.68 -11.18
CA HIS A 77 -8.04 -3.05 -11.32
C HIS A 77 -8.16 -2.41 -12.72
N GLU A 78 -9.23 -2.74 -13.44
CA GLU A 78 -9.53 -2.21 -14.78
C GLU A 78 -8.35 -2.29 -15.78
N GLY A 79 -7.61 -3.41 -15.75
CA GLY A 79 -6.49 -3.65 -16.67
C GLY A 79 -5.20 -2.91 -16.32
N SER A 80 -5.15 -2.21 -15.18
CA SER A 80 -3.94 -1.57 -14.65
C SER A 80 -3.52 -2.22 -13.33
N GLN A 81 -2.21 -2.28 -13.11
CA GLN A 81 -1.68 -2.72 -11.84
C GLN A 81 -1.48 -1.52 -10.92
N TRP A 82 -1.95 -1.63 -9.69
CA TRP A 82 -1.86 -0.58 -8.68
C TRP A 82 -0.98 -1.01 -7.52
N TRP A 83 -0.11 -0.11 -7.09
CA TRP A 83 0.75 -0.30 -5.93
C TRP A 83 0.41 0.79 -4.92
N ASP A 84 -0.34 0.40 -3.89
CA ASP A 84 -0.70 1.28 -2.80
C ASP A 84 0.25 1.03 -1.62
N THR A 85 0.90 2.08 -1.13
CA THR A 85 1.72 2.05 0.09
C THR A 85 1.09 2.94 1.14
N ILE A 86 0.71 2.36 2.27
CA ILE A 86 0.17 3.06 3.44
C ILE A 86 1.25 3.06 4.52
N MET A 87 1.63 4.24 5.00
CA MET A 87 2.60 4.42 6.07
C MET A 87 1.94 5.09 7.26
N GLN A 88 2.35 4.72 8.47
CA GLN A 88 2.00 5.51 9.65
C GLN A 88 2.57 6.92 9.55
N ALA A 89 1.77 7.90 9.95
CA ALA A 89 2.16 9.29 10.09
C ALA A 89 2.06 9.73 11.57
N PRO A 90 2.67 10.87 11.95
CA PRO A 90 2.53 11.40 13.31
C PRO A 90 1.06 11.61 13.70
N GLN A 91 0.80 11.64 15.02
CA GLN A 91 -0.52 11.96 15.58
C GLN A 91 -1.65 10.97 15.23
N GLY A 92 -1.29 9.73 14.87
CA GLY A 92 -2.26 8.67 14.59
C GLY A 92 -2.92 8.75 13.21
N ALA A 93 -2.40 9.61 12.32
CA ALA A 93 -2.78 9.65 10.91
C ALA A 93 -2.01 8.61 10.09
N PHE A 94 -2.44 8.41 8.84
CA PHE A 94 -1.72 7.59 7.87
C PHE A 94 -1.52 8.37 6.58
N ARG A 95 -0.50 7.97 5.83
CA ARG A 95 -0.24 8.49 4.50
C ARG A 95 -0.30 7.38 3.49
N ILE A 96 -1.13 7.55 2.46
CA ILE A 96 -1.18 6.66 1.33
C ILE A 96 -0.45 7.28 0.14
N THR A 97 0.35 6.46 -0.53
CA THR A 97 0.97 6.73 -1.82
C THR A 97 0.50 5.67 -2.80
N ARG A 98 -0.10 6.06 -3.90
CA ARG A 98 -0.66 5.18 -4.92
C ARG A 98 0.08 5.38 -6.23
N ILE A 99 0.48 4.28 -6.85
CA ILE A 99 1.21 4.27 -8.12
C ILE A 99 0.47 3.36 -9.08
N GLN A 100 0.10 3.90 -10.24
CA GLN A 100 -0.44 3.12 -11.34
C GLN A 100 0.69 2.67 -12.28
N HIS A 101 0.70 1.38 -12.60
CA HIS A 101 1.57 0.77 -13.58
C HIS A 101 0.74 0.33 -14.79
N ASN A 102 1.00 0.97 -15.92
CA ASN A 102 0.50 0.56 -17.23
C ASN A 102 1.60 -0.26 -17.91
N PHE A 103 1.30 -1.50 -18.29
CA PHE A 103 2.23 -2.38 -19.02
C PHE A 103 1.97 -2.34 -20.52
#